data_AF-A0A614UQJ2-F1
#
_entry.id   AF-A0A614UQJ2-F1
#
_cell.length_a   1.000
_cell.length_b   1.000
_cell.length_c   1.000
_cell.angle_alpha   90.00
_cell.angle_beta   90.00
_cell.angle_gamma   90.00
#
_symmetry.space_group_name_H-M   'P 1'
#
loop_
_entity.id
_entity.type
_entity.pdbx_description
1 polymer ?
#
loop_
_entity_poly.entity_id
_entity_poly.type
_entity_poly.pdbx_seq_one_letter_code
_entity_poly.pdbx_strand_id
1 'polypeptide(L)'
;MKKIITALALASIGVASLAHSASFDCSKARSFAEKTICSSPKLSKDDDDLKYLYGRAKASVQDRQAFSEITKSLWNSRERCSDFTCVNSWYDTAFAIYGAIAEKGIPETNGKNDILVNAEQYKSETEKKNVAPIVGDKENITTKENKKILMVLMLK
;
A
#
# COMPACT_ATOMS: atom_id res chain seq x y z
N MET A 1 40.20 2.16 -55.31
CA MET A 1 40.55 2.00 -53.88
C MET A 1 39.37 2.46 -53.04
N LYS A 2 38.71 1.55 -52.32
CA LYS A 2 37.43 1.77 -51.60
C LYS A 2 37.70 2.47 -50.26
N LYS A 3 37.07 3.61 -49.99
CA LYS A 3 37.10 4.27 -48.68
C LYS A 3 36.00 3.67 -47.80
N ILE A 4 36.39 3.03 -46.70
CA ILE A 4 35.49 2.33 -45.78
C ILE A 4 34.94 3.37 -44.79
N ILE A 5 33.61 3.45 -44.70
CA ILE A 5 32.85 4.33 -43.82
C ILE A 5 32.76 3.64 -42.46
N THR A 6 33.24 4.26 -41.40
CA THR A 6 33.01 3.80 -40.01
C THR A 6 32.13 4.81 -39.29
N ALA A 7 30.81 4.59 -39.37
CA ALA A 7 29.85 5.28 -38.54
C ALA A 7 29.88 4.65 -37.13
N LEU A 8 30.33 5.42 -36.15
CA LEU A 8 30.32 5.03 -34.74
C LEU A 8 28.90 5.24 -34.18
N ALA A 9 28.06 4.22 -34.27
CA ALA A 9 26.74 4.22 -33.66
C ALA A 9 26.89 4.06 -32.13
N LEU A 10 26.69 5.15 -31.38
CA LEU A 10 26.50 5.09 -29.93
C LEU A 10 25.16 4.39 -29.64
N ALA A 11 25.23 3.12 -29.24
CA ALA A 11 24.09 2.38 -28.75
C ALA A 11 23.70 2.91 -27.36
N SER A 12 22.67 3.75 -27.31
CA SER A 12 21.99 4.16 -26.08
C SER A 12 21.19 2.97 -25.53
N ILE A 13 21.75 2.28 -24.54
CA ILE A 13 21.04 1.26 -23.77
C ILE A 13 20.00 1.98 -22.90
N GLY A 14 18.76 2.03 -23.39
CA GLY A 14 17.62 2.49 -22.62
C GLY A 14 17.29 1.49 -21.52
N VAL A 15 17.58 1.82 -20.28
CA VAL A 15 17.02 1.13 -19.11
C VAL A 15 15.52 1.43 -19.08
N ALA A 16 14.72 0.50 -19.61
CA ALA A 16 13.28 0.52 -19.45
C ALA A 16 12.98 0.43 -17.95
N SER A 17 12.51 1.53 -17.36
CA SER A 17 11.99 1.52 -15.99
C SER A 17 10.82 0.56 -15.98
N LEU A 18 10.98 -0.59 -15.32
CA LEU A 18 9.88 -1.50 -15.01
C LEU A 18 8.86 -0.67 -14.24
N ALA A 19 7.77 -0.28 -14.90
CA ALA A 19 6.68 0.47 -14.31
C ALA A 19 5.99 -0.45 -13.30
N HIS A 20 6.51 -0.46 -12.08
CA HIS A 20 5.91 -1.19 -10.99
C HIS A 20 4.69 -0.39 -10.51
N SER A 21 3.51 -0.99 -10.61
CA SER A 21 2.24 -0.32 -10.29
C SER A 21 2.16 -0.15 -8.79
N ALA A 22 2.68 0.96 -8.26
CA ALA A 22 2.28 1.39 -6.93
C ALA A 22 0.85 1.91 -7.04
N SER A 23 0.12 1.96 -5.92
CA SER A 23 -1.23 2.50 -5.95
C SER A 23 -1.22 3.97 -6.41
N PHE A 24 -0.06 4.64 -6.37
CA PHE A 24 0.21 6.04 -6.69
C PHE A 24 1.26 6.28 -7.79
N ASP A 25 1.37 7.56 -8.19
CA ASP A 25 2.32 8.02 -9.18
C ASP A 25 3.74 8.11 -8.61
N CYS A 26 4.58 7.12 -8.94
CA CYS A 26 5.97 7.05 -8.50
C CYS A 26 6.84 8.25 -8.91
N SER A 27 6.47 9.01 -9.94
CA SER A 27 7.18 10.26 -10.28
C SER A 27 7.01 11.36 -9.22
N LYS A 28 6.03 11.21 -8.33
CA LYS A 28 5.73 12.15 -7.24
C LYS A 28 6.22 11.69 -5.87
N ALA A 29 6.92 10.55 -5.79
CA ALA A 29 7.45 10.02 -4.54
C ALA A 29 8.43 11.00 -3.88
N ARG A 30 8.20 11.35 -2.61
CA ARG A 30 9.02 12.30 -1.83
C ARG A 30 9.69 11.62 -0.65
N SER A 31 8.93 10.85 0.13
CA SER A 31 9.43 10.24 1.36
C SER A 31 10.33 9.03 1.09
N PHE A 32 11.08 8.61 2.12
CA PHE A 32 11.87 7.38 2.05
C PHE A 32 10.96 6.19 1.73
N ALA A 33 9.82 6.09 2.44
CA ALA A 33 8.87 5.01 2.24
C ALA A 33 8.29 5.00 0.81
N GLU A 34 7.82 6.14 0.31
CA GLU A 34 7.27 6.24 -1.05
C GLU A 34 8.30 5.81 -2.11
N LYS A 35 9.55 6.28 -2.00
CA LYS A 35 10.62 5.89 -2.94
C LYS A 35 10.93 4.39 -2.85
N THR A 36 10.93 3.84 -1.64
CA THR A 36 11.19 2.41 -1.38
C THR A 36 10.06 1.53 -1.93
N ILE A 37 8.81 1.97 -1.83
CA ILE A 37 7.66 1.30 -2.44
C ILE A 37 7.82 1.26 -3.97
N CYS A 38 8.15 2.41 -4.57
CA CYS A 38 8.31 2.52 -6.02
C CYS A 38 9.49 1.74 -6.60
N SER A 39 10.55 1.51 -5.82
CA SER A 39 11.73 0.77 -6.28
C SER A 39 11.67 -0.73 -5.99
N SER A 40 10.68 -1.20 -5.23
CA SER A 40 10.57 -2.61 -4.84
C SER A 40 9.36 -3.29 -5.49
N PRO A 41 9.60 -4.28 -6.39
CA PRO A 41 8.57 -5.14 -6.97
C PRO A 41 7.64 -5.81 -5.95
N LYS A 42 8.16 -6.10 -4.75
CA LYS A 42 7.33 -6.64 -3.67
C LYS A 42 6.43 -5.54 -3.09
N LEU A 43 7.03 -4.44 -2.64
CA LEU A 43 6.28 -3.45 -1.87
C LEU A 43 5.22 -2.71 -2.68
N SER A 44 5.42 -2.44 -3.97
CA SER A 44 4.31 -1.84 -4.72
C SER A 44 3.21 -2.82 -5.10
N LYS A 45 3.48 -4.14 -5.10
CA LYS A 45 2.40 -5.13 -5.17
C LYS A 45 1.60 -5.13 -3.86
N ASP A 46 2.29 -5.06 -2.73
CA ASP A 46 1.66 -4.92 -1.41
C ASP A 46 0.83 -3.61 -1.35
N ASP A 47 1.33 -2.52 -1.93
CA ASP A 47 0.61 -1.24 -2.02
C ASP A 47 -0.69 -1.33 -2.83
N ASP A 48 -0.64 -2.01 -3.97
CA ASP A 48 -1.83 -2.28 -4.79
C ASP A 48 -2.84 -3.16 -4.04
N ASP A 49 -2.40 -4.21 -3.36
CA ASP A 49 -3.29 -5.09 -2.60
C ASP A 49 -3.92 -4.38 -1.41
N LEU A 50 -3.13 -3.57 -0.69
CA LEU A 50 -3.59 -2.79 0.44
C LEU A 50 -4.65 -1.77 0.04
N LYS A 51 -4.56 -1.20 -1.18
CA LYS A 51 -5.59 -0.30 -1.72
C LYS A 51 -6.97 -0.96 -1.79
N TYR A 52 -7.05 -2.21 -2.24
CA TYR A 52 -8.31 -2.95 -2.30
C TYR A 52 -8.84 -3.25 -0.90
N LEU A 53 -7.97 -3.72 0.00
CA LEU A 53 -8.34 -4.02 1.38
C LEU A 53 -8.83 -2.78 2.13
N TYR A 54 -8.14 -1.64 1.96
CA TYR A 54 -8.57 -0.35 2.47
C TYR A 54 -9.97 0.02 1.98
N GLY A 55 -10.27 -0.21 0.69
CA GLY A 55 -11.60 0.02 0.13
C GLY A 55 -12.69 -0.77 0.86
N ARG A 56 -12.44 -2.06 1.12
CA ARG A 56 -13.38 -2.91 1.89
C ARG A 56 -13.52 -2.46 3.34
N ALA A 57 -12.39 -2.18 4.02
CA ALA A 57 -12.38 -1.68 5.39
C ALA A 57 -13.12 -0.35 5.51
N LYS A 58 -12.96 0.52 4.52
CA LYS A 58 -13.73 1.75 4.44
C LYS A 58 -15.21 1.46 4.24
N ALA A 59 -15.59 0.52 3.38
CA ALA A 59 -17.00 0.23 3.15
C ALA A 59 -17.71 -0.35 4.40
N SER A 60 -16.99 -1.07 5.28
CA SER A 60 -17.56 -1.73 6.47
C SER A 60 -17.78 -0.81 7.68
N VAL A 61 -17.18 0.38 7.71
CA VAL A 61 -17.23 1.26 8.91
C VAL A 61 -18.42 2.23 8.91
N GLN A 62 -19.08 2.32 10.05
CA GLN A 62 -20.08 3.34 10.36
C GLN A 62 -19.41 4.64 10.85
N ASP A 63 -18.48 4.52 11.81
CA ASP A 63 -17.68 5.65 12.28
C ASP A 63 -16.56 6.03 11.29
N ARG A 64 -16.88 7.00 10.43
CA ARG A 64 -15.95 7.53 9.43
C ARG A 64 -14.82 8.34 10.04
N GLN A 65 -15.03 8.95 11.21
CA GLN A 65 -14.02 9.77 11.87
C GLN A 65 -12.94 8.86 12.47
N ALA A 66 -13.33 7.84 13.23
CA ALA A 66 -12.40 6.86 13.78
C ALA A 66 -11.58 6.19 12.66
N PHE A 67 -12.22 5.80 11.54
CA PHE A 67 -11.50 5.24 10.40
C PHE A 67 -10.48 6.22 9.80
N SER A 68 -10.83 7.50 9.70
CA SER A 68 -9.89 8.52 9.24
C SER A 68 -8.71 8.70 10.19
N GLU A 69 -8.92 8.62 11.51
CA GLU A 69 -7.85 8.74 12.51
C GLU A 69 -6.88 7.56 12.44
N ILE A 70 -7.40 6.34 12.32
CA ILE A 70 -6.60 5.12 12.12
C ILE A 70 -5.77 5.24 10.83
N THR A 71 -6.42 5.64 9.73
CA THR A 71 -5.75 5.78 8.43
C THR A 71 -4.61 6.80 8.49
N LYS A 72 -4.85 7.96 9.12
CA LYS A 72 -3.82 8.99 9.32
C LYS A 72 -2.67 8.50 10.20
N SER A 73 -2.98 7.77 11.27
CA SER A 73 -1.96 7.21 12.17
C SER A 73 -1.06 6.20 11.44
N LEU A 74 -1.67 5.29 10.67
CA LEU A 74 -0.93 4.34 9.83
C LEU A 74 -0.08 5.04 8.78
N TRP A 75 -0.62 6.04 8.09
CA TRP A 75 0.17 6.81 7.13
C TRP A 75 1.35 7.51 7.80
N ASN A 76 1.12 8.20 8.91
CA ASN A 76 2.19 8.88 9.66
C ASN A 76 3.27 7.91 10.16
N SER A 77 2.93 6.67 10.54
CA SER A 77 3.93 5.69 10.96
C SER A 77 4.79 5.20 9.80
N ARG A 78 4.20 5.01 8.61
CA ARG A 78 4.94 4.72 7.38
C ARG A 78 5.98 5.79 7.07
N GLU A 79 5.58 7.06 7.18
CA GLU A 79 6.44 8.20 6.84
C GLU A 79 7.63 8.37 7.79
N ARG A 80 7.62 7.71 8.96
CA ARG A 80 8.76 7.67 9.88
C ARG A 80 9.78 6.59 9.56
N CYS A 81 9.50 5.69 8.61
CA CYS A 81 10.45 4.65 8.23
C CYS A 81 11.70 5.22 7.54
N SER A 82 12.86 4.68 7.91
CA SER A 82 14.18 5.04 7.38
C SER A 82 14.90 3.88 6.69
N ASP A 83 14.31 2.70 6.65
CA ASP A 83 14.86 1.52 5.98
C ASP A 83 13.74 0.63 5.38
N PHE A 84 14.15 -0.29 4.51
CA PHE A 84 13.25 -1.21 3.83
C PHE A 84 12.47 -2.10 4.80
N THR A 85 13.13 -2.61 5.84
CA THR A 85 12.53 -3.53 6.83
C THR A 85 11.37 -2.88 7.57
N CYS A 86 11.49 -1.60 7.92
CA CYS A 86 10.43 -0.81 8.51
C CYS A 86 9.23 -0.69 7.57
N VAL A 87 9.46 -0.33 6.30
CA VAL A 87 8.37 -0.19 5.30
C VAL A 87 7.69 -1.54 5.07
N ASN A 88 8.46 -2.63 4.99
CA ASN A 88 7.91 -3.97 4.82
C ASN A 88 7.05 -4.39 6.03
N SER A 89 7.56 -4.21 7.25
CA SER A 89 6.82 -4.53 8.49
C SER A 89 5.58 -3.64 8.68
N TRP A 90 5.61 -2.42 8.13
CA TRP A 90 4.45 -1.54 8.11
C TRP A 90 3.30 -2.13 7.28
N TYR A 91 3.58 -2.76 6.13
CA TYR A 91 2.55 -3.43 5.33
C TYR A 91 1.90 -4.59 6.10
N ASP A 92 2.68 -5.43 6.79
CA ASP A 92 2.13 -6.51 7.64
C ASP A 92 1.12 -5.95 8.66
N THR A 93 1.49 -4.84 9.30
CA THR A 93 0.65 -4.13 10.27
C THR A 93 -0.63 -3.57 9.61
N ALA A 94 -0.48 -2.91 8.47
CA ALA A 94 -1.59 -2.30 7.74
C ALA A 94 -2.58 -3.35 7.22
N PHE A 95 -2.10 -4.48 6.70
CA PHE A 95 -2.93 -5.61 6.28
C PHE A 95 -3.73 -6.19 7.45
N ALA A 96 -3.10 -6.39 8.61
CA ALA A 96 -3.79 -6.90 9.80
C ALA A 96 -4.91 -5.95 10.25
N ILE A 97 -4.62 -4.65 10.33
CA ILE A 97 -5.59 -3.64 10.80
C ILE A 97 -6.75 -3.48 9.81
N TYR A 98 -6.48 -3.29 8.53
CA TYR A 98 -7.57 -3.18 7.56
C TYR A 98 -8.32 -4.49 7.35
N GLY A 99 -7.66 -5.65 7.53
CA GLY A 99 -8.31 -6.96 7.57
C GLY A 99 -9.33 -7.05 8.69
N ALA A 100 -8.91 -6.71 9.91
CA ALA A 100 -9.77 -6.67 11.08
C ALA A 100 -10.98 -5.75 10.88
N ILE A 101 -10.75 -4.54 10.37
CA ILE A 101 -11.81 -3.55 10.12
C ILE A 101 -12.76 -4.02 9.01
N ALA A 102 -12.24 -4.61 7.94
CA ALA A 102 -13.06 -5.13 6.85
C ALA A 102 -13.99 -6.27 7.31
N GLU A 103 -13.54 -7.10 8.25
CA GLU A 103 -14.34 -8.22 8.77
C GLU A 103 -15.32 -7.81 9.87
N LYS A 104 -14.88 -6.96 10.81
CA LYS A 104 -15.59 -6.72 12.09
C LYS A 104 -16.05 -5.28 12.28
N GLY A 105 -15.68 -4.38 11.36
CA GLY A 105 -15.82 -2.94 11.57
C GLY A 105 -14.82 -2.40 12.59
N ILE A 106 -14.98 -1.13 12.97
CA ILE A 106 -14.27 -0.53 14.11
C ILE A 106 -15.14 -0.82 15.34
N PRO A 107 -14.66 -1.55 16.37
CA PRO A 107 -15.42 -1.72 17.60
C PRO A 107 -15.79 -0.35 18.18
N GLU A 108 -17.03 -0.23 18.65
CA GLU A 108 -17.54 0.95 19.35
C GLU A 108 -16.86 1.03 20.73
N THR A 109 -15.56 1.36 20.78
CA THR A 109 -14.94 1.81 22.02
C THR A 109 -15.04 3.32 22.06
N ASN A 110 -15.50 3.83 23.20
CA ASN A 110 -15.65 5.26 23.46
C ASN A 110 -14.28 5.94 23.44
N GLY A 111 -13.81 6.27 22.24
CA GLY A 111 -12.67 7.14 22.00
C GLY A 111 -11.29 6.54 22.32
N LYS A 112 -10.53 6.33 21.25
CA LYS A 112 -9.06 6.36 21.15
C LYS A 112 -8.30 5.04 21.36
N ASN A 113 -7.59 4.66 20.29
CA ASN A 113 -6.30 3.95 20.26
C ASN A 113 -6.25 2.41 20.36
N ASP A 114 -7.31 1.68 20.73
CA ASP A 114 -7.17 0.23 21.01
C ASP A 114 -6.77 -0.63 19.80
N ILE A 115 -7.15 -0.24 18.58
CA ILE A 115 -6.85 -1.03 17.36
C ILE A 115 -5.36 -0.99 16.99
N LEU A 116 -4.66 0.10 17.33
CA LEU A 116 -3.23 0.26 17.02
C LEU A 116 -2.33 -0.46 18.04
N VAL A 117 -2.85 -0.81 19.22
CA VAL A 117 -2.07 -1.42 20.32
C VAL A 117 -2.04 -2.95 20.22
N ASN A 118 -2.99 -3.56 19.50
CA ASN A 118 -3.17 -5.02 19.47
C ASN A 118 -2.82 -5.71 18.12
N ALA A 119 -2.07 -5.06 17.23
CA ALA A 119 -1.66 -5.66 15.95
C ALA A 119 -0.85 -6.96 16.11
N GLU A 120 -0.15 -7.14 17.23
CA GLU A 120 0.60 -8.37 17.55
C GLU A 120 -0.31 -9.55 17.93
N GLN A 121 -1.51 -9.29 18.47
CA GLN A 121 -2.47 -10.35 18.80
C GLN A 121 -3.17 -10.95 17.56
N TYR A 122 -3.14 -10.28 16.41
CA TYR A 122 -3.75 -10.80 15.17
C TYR A 122 -2.94 -11.92 14.51
N LYS A 123 -1.63 -12.03 14.83
CA LYS A 123 -0.74 -13.05 14.24
C LYS A 123 -1.10 -14.48 14.64
N SER A 124 -1.60 -14.72 15.85
CA SER A 124 -1.81 -16.08 16.37
C SER A 124 -3.09 -16.75 15.88
N GLU A 125 -4.04 -16.00 15.33
CA GLU A 125 -5.35 -16.54 14.91
C GLU A 125 -5.45 -16.76 13.39
N THR A 126 -4.61 -16.08 12.61
CA THR A 126 -4.44 -16.30 11.15
C THR A 126 -3.69 -17.59 10.80
N GLU A 127 -2.95 -18.20 11.73
CA GLU A 127 -2.21 -19.44 11.48
C GLU A 127 -3.08 -20.71 11.54
N LYS A 128 -4.34 -20.61 12.01
CA LYS A 128 -5.28 -21.74 12.14
C LYS A 128 -6.43 -21.75 11.14
N LYS A 129 -6.63 -20.67 10.37
CA LYS A 129 -7.55 -20.68 9.24
C LYS A 129 -6.69 -20.66 7.99
N ASN A 130 -6.94 -21.57 7.06
CA ASN A 130 -6.46 -21.46 5.69
C ASN A 130 -7.00 -20.14 5.11
N VAL A 131 -6.35 -19.01 5.42
CA VAL A 131 -6.59 -17.75 4.74
C VAL A 131 -5.96 -17.96 3.39
N ALA A 132 -6.77 -18.46 2.46
CA ALA A 132 -6.43 -18.46 1.06
C ALA A 132 -5.87 -17.07 0.72
N PRO A 133 -4.80 -16.97 -0.09
CA PRO A 133 -4.32 -15.68 -0.55
C PRO A 133 -5.54 -14.91 -1.02
N ILE A 134 -5.76 -13.70 -0.48
CA ILE A 134 -6.87 -12.86 -0.89
C ILE A 134 -6.56 -12.40 -2.32
N VAL A 135 -6.77 -13.30 -3.27
CA VAL A 135 -6.91 -13.01 -4.69
C VAL A 135 -8.26 -12.31 -4.76
N GLY A 136 -8.24 -11.00 -4.53
CA GLY A 136 -9.43 -10.19 -4.67
C GLY A 136 -9.85 -10.18 -6.13
N ASP A 137 -11.00 -10.78 -6.42
CA ASP A 137 -11.71 -10.60 -7.68
C ASP A 137 -11.86 -9.10 -7.94
N LYS A 138 -11.33 -8.67 -9.09
CA LYS A 138 -11.25 -7.26 -9.52
C LYS A 138 -12.63 -6.73 -9.97
N GLU A 139 -13.70 -7.01 -9.25
CA GLU A 139 -15.03 -6.59 -9.64
C GLU A 139 -15.44 -5.25 -9.00
N ASN A 140 -15.32 -4.21 -9.84
CA ASN A 140 -16.15 -3.02 -9.90
C ASN A 140 -16.24 -2.11 -8.66
N ILE A 141 -15.08 -1.58 -8.22
CA ILE A 141 -15.05 -0.34 -7.41
C ILE A 141 -14.92 0.83 -8.38
N THR A 142 -15.95 1.67 -8.43
CA THR A 142 -16.12 2.74 -9.42
C THR A 142 -14.95 3.74 -9.44
N THR A 143 -14.61 4.22 -10.64
CA THR A 143 -13.44 5.08 -10.95
C THR A 143 -13.33 6.38 -10.15
N LYS A 144 -14.43 6.90 -9.59
CA LYS A 144 -14.43 8.11 -8.74
C LYS A 144 -14.03 7.80 -7.29
N GLU A 145 -14.40 6.62 -6.81
CA GLU A 145 -14.05 6.12 -5.49
C GLU A 145 -12.57 5.71 -5.42
N ASN A 146 -12.04 5.15 -6.53
CA ASN A 146 -10.61 4.88 -6.69
C ASN A 146 -9.73 6.13 -6.57
N LYS A 147 -10.17 7.30 -7.07
CA LYS A 147 -9.42 8.56 -6.92
C LYS A 147 -9.47 9.07 -5.48
N LYS A 148 -10.59 8.88 -4.77
CA LYS A 148 -10.77 9.30 -3.37
C LYS A 148 -10.06 8.37 -2.38
N ILE A 149 -10.02 7.07 -2.67
CA ILE A 149 -9.24 6.06 -1.94
C ILE A 149 -7.74 6.30 -2.12
N LEU A 150 -7.32 6.52 -3.37
CA LEU A 150 -5.94 6.85 -3.71
C LEU A 150 -5.47 8.16 -3.06
N MET A 151 -6.33 9.17 -2.99
CA MET A 151 -6.01 10.41 -2.31
C MET A 151 -5.75 10.18 -0.81
N VAL A 152 -6.51 9.37 -0.08
CA VAL A 152 -6.32 9.26 1.38
C VAL A 152 -5.03 8.50 1.76
N LEU A 153 -4.53 7.58 0.94
CA LEU A 153 -3.22 6.93 1.12
C LEU A 153 -2.02 7.85 0.73
N MET A 154 -2.31 8.99 0.11
CA MET A 154 -1.35 9.95 -0.46
C MET A 154 -1.42 11.37 0.14
N LEU A 155 -2.42 11.68 0.96
CA LEU A 155 -2.66 13.06 1.38
C LEU A 155 -1.87 13.41 2.64
N LYS A 156 -0.72 14.06 2.37
CA LYS A 156 -0.39 15.34 2.99
C LYS A 156 -1.58 16.29 3.05
#